data_AF-A0A3B3IJW7-F1
#
_entry.id   AF-A0A3B3IJW7-F1
#
_cell.length_a   1.000
_cell.length_b   1.000
_cell.length_c   1.000
_cell.angle_alpha   90.00
_cell.angle_beta   90.00
_cell.angle_gamma   90.00
#
_symmetry.space_group_name_H-M   'P 1'
#
loop_
_entity.id
_entity.type
_entity.pdbx_description
1 polymer ?
#
loop_
_entity_poly.entity_id
_entity_poly.type
_entity_poly.pdbx_seq_one_letter_code
_entity_poly.pdbx_strand_id
1 'polypeptide(L)'
;MPVAPLSPNILAVTFFSRAELLIGPNPCSGRVEIFYNGVWGTVCDDSWDLNDAAVACRQMGCGSAQSALPLAYFGAGTGQIWLDDVLCTGSERDLSQCTHNGFGINNCGHGEDAGAICAGEKAFSYPIMRIRLIGPNVCSGRVEVLHNGVWGTVCDDSWDLNDAAVACRQKGCGSALSALPLAYFGAGTGQIWLDDVLCKGNESDLSQCTHNGYGINNCGHGEDAGVICAADGEIRLIGPDLCSGRVEVLHNGVWGTVCDNGWDINDAAVVCRQMGCGSALSAPPLAYFGAGTGQIWLSYLLCTGSESDLSQCTYDGYGINNCIHSEDAGVICAGEKVS
;
A
#
# COMPACT_ATOMS: atom_id res chain seq x y z
N MET A 1 53.39 8.97 -12.21
CA MET A 1 52.64 8.15 -11.25
C MET A 1 51.22 8.09 -11.76
N PRO A 2 50.70 6.93 -12.18
CA PRO A 2 49.31 6.85 -12.60
C PRO A 2 48.44 6.98 -11.35
N VAL A 3 47.51 7.94 -11.41
CA VAL A 3 46.43 8.11 -10.44
C VAL A 3 45.58 6.84 -10.54
N ALA A 4 45.41 6.12 -9.44
CA ALA A 4 44.41 5.06 -9.37
C ALA A 4 43.04 5.72 -9.23
N PRO A 5 42.11 5.62 -10.19
CA PRO A 5 40.70 5.72 -9.86
C PRO A 5 40.28 4.36 -9.30
N LEU A 6 39.39 4.35 -8.31
CA LEU A 6 38.26 3.40 -8.15
C LEU A 6 37.72 3.49 -6.72
N SER A 7 36.61 4.20 -6.59
CA SER A 7 35.48 3.83 -5.72
C SER A 7 34.25 4.42 -6.41
N PRO A 8 33.18 3.63 -6.60
CA PRO A 8 32.29 3.37 -5.49
C PRO A 8 31.66 1.96 -5.54
N ASN A 9 32.20 1.00 -4.80
CA ASN A 9 31.42 -0.20 -4.45
C ASN A 9 30.72 0.07 -3.11
N ILE A 10 29.65 0.86 -3.16
CA ILE A 10 28.80 1.06 -1.98
C ILE A 10 27.85 -0.13 -1.91
N LEU A 11 27.96 -0.94 -0.85
CA LEU A 11 26.95 -1.93 -0.51
C LEU A 11 25.89 -1.29 0.39
N ALA A 12 24.65 -1.29 -0.08
CA ALA A 12 23.48 -0.99 0.73
C ALA A 12 22.65 -2.27 0.85
N VAL A 13 22.08 -2.53 2.03
CA VAL A 13 21.04 -3.56 2.20
C VAL A 13 19.70 -2.85 2.19
N THR A 14 18.66 -3.52 1.72
CA THR A 14 17.28 -3.09 1.90
C THR A 14 16.38 -4.30 2.13
N PHE A 15 15.26 -4.08 2.79
CA PHE A 15 14.21 -5.08 2.96
C PHE A 15 13.04 -4.75 2.04
N PHE A 16 12.76 -5.63 1.06
CA PHE A 16 11.57 -5.51 0.22
C PHE A 16 10.50 -6.52 0.64
N SER A 17 9.27 -6.04 0.84
CA SER A 17 8.08 -6.89 1.05
C SER A 17 7.21 -6.85 -0.21
N ARG A 18 6.86 -8.01 -0.78
CA ARG A 18 5.92 -8.09 -1.91
C ARG A 18 4.54 -8.54 -1.41
N ALA A 19 3.81 -7.65 -0.74
CA ALA A 19 2.35 -7.67 -0.63
C ALA A 19 1.89 -6.59 0.37
N GLU A 20 1.06 -5.65 -0.10
CA GLU A 20 0.24 -4.76 0.74
C GLU A 20 -0.96 -5.48 1.38
N LEU A 21 -0.95 -6.81 1.50
CA LEU A 21 -1.98 -7.55 2.21
C LEU A 21 -1.37 -8.61 3.14
N LEU A 22 -1.78 -8.49 4.41
CA LEU A 22 -1.45 -9.30 5.58
C LEU A 22 -0.13 -8.95 6.27
N ILE A 23 -0.22 -7.85 7.06
CA ILE A 23 0.66 -7.42 8.18
C ILE A 23 1.82 -6.48 7.78
N GLY A 24 1.50 -5.19 7.61
CA GLY A 24 2.23 -3.98 8.08
C GLY A 24 3.70 -3.73 7.68
N PRO A 25 4.08 -2.49 7.30
CA PRO A 25 5.48 -2.12 7.06
C PRO A 25 6.21 -1.95 8.39
N ASN A 26 6.92 -2.99 8.84
CA ASN A 26 8.07 -2.79 9.70
C ASN A 26 9.29 -2.63 8.77
N PRO A 27 10.00 -1.47 8.74
CA PRO A 27 11.21 -1.29 7.93
C PRO A 27 12.35 -2.27 8.29
N CYS A 28 12.15 -3.08 9.33
CA CYS A 28 13.09 -4.06 9.86
C CYS A 28 12.67 -5.51 9.59
N SER A 29 11.90 -5.78 8.54
CA SER A 29 11.61 -7.12 8.06
C SER A 29 11.33 -7.15 6.55
N GLY A 30 11.81 -8.16 5.83
CA GLY A 30 11.53 -8.34 4.41
C GLY A 30 12.52 -9.28 3.71
N ARG A 31 12.40 -9.38 2.38
CA ARG A 31 13.41 -10.01 1.51
C ARG A 31 14.69 -9.17 1.55
N VAL A 32 15.83 -9.82 1.74
CA VAL A 32 17.14 -9.17 1.80
C VAL A 32 17.62 -8.90 0.38
N GLU A 33 17.80 -7.64 0.04
CA GLU A 33 18.44 -7.22 -1.20
C GLU A 33 19.68 -6.39 -0.91
N ILE A 34 20.71 -6.54 -1.75
CA ILE A 34 21.95 -5.78 -1.67
C ILE A 34 22.22 -5.00 -2.95
N PHE A 35 22.80 -3.81 -2.80
CA PHE A 35 23.26 -3.00 -3.92
C PHE A 35 24.72 -3.29 -4.20
N TYR A 36 25.05 -3.77 -5.40
CA TYR A 36 26.43 -4.02 -5.79
C TYR A 36 26.63 -3.59 -7.26
N ASN A 37 27.74 -2.91 -7.53
CA ASN A 37 28.13 -2.44 -8.86
C ASN A 37 26.99 -1.70 -9.63
N GLY A 38 26.23 -0.87 -8.92
CA GLY A 38 25.18 -0.03 -9.54
C GLY A 38 23.81 -0.70 -9.69
N VAL A 39 23.64 -1.95 -9.24
CA VAL A 39 22.41 -2.73 -9.44
C VAL A 39 21.99 -3.42 -8.13
N TRP A 40 20.69 -3.37 -7.83
CA TRP A 40 20.08 -4.13 -6.73
C TRP A 40 19.91 -5.59 -7.13
N GLY A 41 20.12 -6.49 -6.17
CA GLY A 41 19.90 -7.92 -6.36
C GLY A 41 19.69 -8.63 -5.03
N THR A 42 19.15 -9.85 -5.09
CA THR A 42 18.73 -10.62 -3.92
C THR A 42 19.88 -11.45 -3.32
N VAL A 43 19.62 -12.07 -2.18
CA VAL A 43 20.51 -13.04 -1.52
C VAL A 43 19.82 -14.40 -1.55
N CYS A 44 20.53 -15.46 -1.91
CA CYS A 44 19.99 -16.83 -1.85
C CYS A 44 19.90 -17.35 -0.41
N ASP A 45 18.92 -18.22 -0.15
CA ASP A 45 18.67 -18.84 1.15
C ASP A 45 19.48 -20.11 1.42
N ASP A 46 20.26 -20.58 0.44
CA ASP A 46 21.23 -21.66 0.62
C ASP A 46 22.23 -21.26 1.72
N SER A 47 22.28 -22.09 2.76
CA SER A 47 23.03 -21.86 4.01
C SER A 47 22.62 -20.63 4.85
N TRP A 48 21.56 -19.90 4.48
CA TRP A 48 21.11 -18.69 5.18
C TRP A 48 20.60 -18.97 6.60
N ASP A 49 21.33 -18.46 7.59
CA ASP A 49 21.08 -18.70 9.01
C ASP A 49 20.82 -17.42 9.83
N LEU A 50 20.65 -17.58 11.15
CA LEU A 50 20.36 -16.48 12.05
C LEU A 50 21.55 -15.51 12.22
N ASN A 51 22.80 -15.97 12.05
CA ASN A 51 23.98 -15.12 12.07
C ASN A 51 24.03 -14.22 10.83
N ASP A 52 23.66 -14.77 9.67
CA ASP A 52 23.57 -13.99 8.42
C ASP A 52 22.48 -12.91 8.52
N ALA A 53 21.30 -13.32 8.98
CA ALA A 53 20.20 -12.40 9.28
C ALA A 53 20.62 -11.35 10.32
N ALA A 54 21.42 -11.71 11.33
CA ALA A 54 21.89 -10.77 12.35
C ALA A 54 22.82 -9.70 11.77
N VAL A 55 23.69 -10.06 10.83
CA VAL A 55 24.51 -9.09 10.08
C VAL A 55 23.63 -8.17 9.24
N ALA A 56 22.66 -8.73 8.51
CA ALA A 56 21.70 -7.94 7.71
C ALA A 56 20.91 -6.94 8.59
N CYS A 57 20.35 -7.41 9.70
CA CYS A 57 19.60 -6.60 10.66
C CYS A 57 20.46 -5.50 11.27
N ARG A 58 21.72 -5.79 11.64
CA ARG A 58 22.65 -4.79 12.17
C ARG A 58 23.05 -3.78 11.10
N GLN A 59 23.31 -4.21 9.87
CA GLN A 59 23.65 -3.35 8.75
C GLN A 59 22.52 -2.35 8.44
N MET A 60 21.26 -2.77 8.64
CA MET A 60 20.07 -1.94 8.51
C MET A 60 19.76 -1.07 9.74
N GLY A 61 20.53 -1.17 10.82
CA GLY A 61 20.26 -0.45 12.06
C GLY A 61 19.01 -0.96 12.80
N CYS A 62 18.59 -2.19 12.52
CA CYS A 62 17.36 -2.80 13.01
C CYS A 62 17.56 -3.71 14.24
N GLY A 63 18.71 -3.62 14.91
CA GLY A 63 19.00 -4.44 16.09
C GLY A 63 19.30 -5.90 15.78
N SER A 64 19.01 -6.79 16.73
CA SER A 64 19.26 -8.23 16.59
C SER A 64 18.29 -8.91 15.62
N ALA A 65 18.72 -9.97 14.92
CA ALA A 65 17.79 -10.80 14.16
C ALA A 65 16.87 -11.61 15.08
N GLN A 66 15.59 -11.71 14.70
CA GLN A 66 14.61 -12.62 15.30
C GLN A 66 14.43 -13.88 14.46
N SER A 67 14.44 -13.74 13.13
CA SER A 67 14.26 -14.85 12.20
C SER A 67 15.10 -14.68 10.92
N ALA A 68 15.62 -15.81 10.43
CA ALA A 68 16.12 -15.99 9.06
C ALA A 68 15.07 -16.81 8.30
N LEU A 69 14.61 -16.31 7.15
CA LEU A 69 13.46 -16.88 6.43
C LEU A 69 13.87 -17.31 5.02
N PRO A 70 13.66 -18.59 4.65
CA PRO A 70 13.95 -19.10 3.32
C PRO A 70 12.73 -19.00 2.38
N LEU A 71 12.87 -19.56 1.19
CA LEU A 71 11.85 -19.86 0.19
C LEU A 71 11.06 -18.64 -0.28
N ALA A 72 11.76 -17.51 -0.44
CA ALA A 72 11.16 -16.26 -0.87
C ALA A 72 9.91 -15.89 -0.05
N TYR A 73 9.97 -16.08 1.28
CA TYR A 73 8.85 -15.86 2.20
C TYR A 73 8.16 -14.49 2.01
N PHE A 74 8.94 -13.44 1.73
CA PHE A 74 8.45 -12.09 1.46
C PHE A 74 8.17 -11.79 -0.02
N GLY A 75 8.02 -12.85 -0.80
CA GLY A 75 7.90 -12.85 -2.25
C GLY A 75 9.25 -12.92 -2.96
N ALA A 76 9.24 -13.55 -4.12
CA ALA A 76 10.38 -13.63 -5.03
C ALA A 76 10.72 -12.24 -5.60
N GLY A 77 12.02 -11.94 -5.63
CA GLY A 77 12.59 -10.82 -6.36
C GLY A 77 12.70 -11.12 -7.86
N THR A 78 13.41 -10.25 -8.56
CA THR A 78 13.66 -10.37 -10.00
C THR A 78 15.04 -9.84 -10.34
N GLY A 79 15.67 -10.41 -11.36
CA GLY A 79 16.95 -9.92 -11.88
C GLY A 79 18.14 -10.64 -11.25
N GLN A 80 19.06 -9.89 -10.66
CA GLN A 80 20.33 -10.43 -10.19
C GLN A 80 20.19 -11.04 -8.79
N ILE A 81 20.79 -12.21 -8.57
CA ILE A 81 21.07 -12.76 -7.25
C ILE A 81 22.56 -12.48 -6.98
N TRP A 82 22.88 -11.72 -5.95
CA TRP A 82 24.23 -11.25 -5.70
C TRP A 82 25.04 -12.14 -4.76
N LEU A 83 24.41 -12.74 -3.77
CA LEU A 83 25.09 -13.57 -2.78
C LEU A 83 24.40 -14.92 -2.65
N ASP A 84 25.20 -15.93 -2.35
CA ASP A 84 24.83 -17.33 -2.19
C ASP A 84 25.86 -18.00 -1.27
N ASP A 85 25.44 -19.03 -0.53
CA ASP A 85 26.17 -19.66 0.57
C ASP A 85 26.81 -18.63 1.51
N VAL A 86 25.99 -17.70 2.02
CA VAL A 86 26.47 -16.69 2.97
C VAL A 86 26.72 -17.38 4.31
N LEU A 87 27.93 -17.23 4.83
CA LEU A 87 28.38 -17.85 6.08
C LEU A 87 29.01 -16.79 6.99
N CYS A 88 28.16 -16.01 7.65
CA CYS A 88 28.54 -15.02 8.63
C CYS A 88 28.84 -15.68 9.99
N THR A 89 29.81 -15.12 10.72
CA THR A 89 30.04 -15.38 12.14
C THR A 89 29.06 -14.63 13.04
N GLY A 90 28.33 -13.66 12.48
CA GLY A 90 27.40 -12.78 13.17
C GLY A 90 28.04 -11.48 13.65
N SER A 91 29.33 -11.25 13.38
CA SER A 91 30.12 -10.10 13.86
C SER A 91 30.58 -9.13 12.76
N GLU A 92 30.35 -9.50 11.51
CA GLU A 92 30.70 -8.75 10.29
C GLU A 92 29.99 -7.39 10.23
N ARG A 93 30.62 -6.37 9.61
CA ARG A 93 29.95 -5.06 9.52
C ARG A 93 28.78 -5.07 8.54
N ASP A 94 28.87 -5.87 7.50
CA ASP A 94 27.92 -5.97 6.42
C ASP A 94 28.03 -7.34 5.74
N LEU A 95 27.01 -7.72 4.97
CA LEU A 95 26.94 -9.04 4.33
C LEU A 95 28.08 -9.31 3.32
N SER A 96 28.75 -8.27 2.79
CA SER A 96 29.89 -8.47 1.87
C SER A 96 31.16 -8.97 2.57
N GLN A 97 31.21 -8.90 3.90
CA GLN A 97 32.35 -9.34 4.69
C GLN A 97 32.19 -10.77 5.19
N CYS A 98 31.01 -11.37 5.03
CA CYS A 98 30.79 -12.77 5.35
C CYS A 98 31.49 -13.66 4.33
N THR A 99 31.74 -14.92 4.68
CA THR A 99 32.28 -15.86 3.69
C THR A 99 31.17 -16.17 2.69
N HIS A 100 31.45 -16.08 1.39
CA HIS A 100 30.51 -16.39 0.31
C HIS A 100 31.28 -16.78 -0.96
N ASN A 101 30.58 -17.37 -1.95
CA ASN A 101 31.19 -17.90 -3.19
C ASN A 101 31.63 -16.83 -4.23
N GLY A 102 31.53 -15.55 -3.87
CA GLY A 102 31.76 -14.40 -4.75
C GLY A 102 30.46 -13.76 -5.29
N PHE A 103 30.51 -12.48 -5.64
CA PHE A 103 29.32 -11.75 -6.10
C PHE A 103 28.81 -12.25 -7.45
N GLY A 104 27.51 -12.56 -7.51
CA GLY A 104 26.84 -13.03 -8.72
C GLY A 104 27.16 -14.48 -9.10
N ILE A 105 27.86 -15.21 -8.22
CA ILE A 105 28.15 -16.64 -8.38
C ILE A 105 27.15 -17.38 -7.49
N ASN A 106 26.15 -17.99 -8.11
CA ASN A 106 25.10 -18.75 -7.43
C ASN A 106 24.50 -19.81 -8.35
N ASN A 107 23.78 -20.78 -7.77
CA ASN A 107 22.98 -21.77 -8.50
C ASN A 107 21.48 -21.68 -8.19
N CYS A 108 21.03 -20.56 -7.62
CA CYS A 108 19.67 -20.36 -7.15
C CYS A 108 18.73 -19.70 -8.17
N GLY A 109 17.43 -19.85 -7.96
CA GLY A 109 16.39 -19.02 -8.55
C GLY A 109 15.70 -18.12 -7.52
N HIS A 110 14.86 -17.18 -7.95
CA HIS A 110 14.17 -16.26 -7.02
C HIS A 110 13.11 -16.93 -6.12
N GLY A 111 12.85 -18.23 -6.29
CA GLY A 111 12.11 -19.02 -5.31
C GLY A 111 12.90 -19.25 -4.01
N GLU A 112 14.20 -18.96 -4.03
CA GLU A 112 15.19 -19.18 -2.96
C GLU A 112 15.70 -17.85 -2.40
N ASP A 113 14.98 -16.74 -2.59
CA ASP A 113 15.41 -15.46 -2.04
C ASP A 113 15.25 -15.42 -0.51
N ALA A 114 16.34 -15.10 0.18
CA ALA A 114 16.41 -15.01 1.63
C ALA A 114 15.68 -13.77 2.19
N GLY A 115 15.11 -13.93 3.37
CA GLY A 115 14.48 -12.87 4.16
C GLY A 115 14.94 -12.84 5.61
N ALA A 116 14.65 -11.73 6.29
CA ALA A 116 14.89 -11.61 7.73
C ALA A 116 13.75 -10.86 8.43
N ILE A 117 13.58 -11.18 9.71
CA ILE A 117 12.80 -10.37 10.67
C ILE A 117 13.78 -9.94 11.76
N CYS A 118 13.87 -8.63 12.01
CA CYS A 118 14.75 -8.06 13.01
C CYS A 118 13.96 -7.58 14.24
N ALA A 119 14.67 -7.38 15.35
CA ALA A 119 14.09 -6.90 16.60
C ALA A 119 13.61 -5.44 16.54
N GLY A 120 14.11 -4.68 15.58
CA GLY A 120 13.81 -3.26 15.43
C GLY A 120 14.34 -2.46 16.61
N GLU A 121 15.63 -2.61 16.97
CA GLU A 121 16.18 -1.82 18.07
C GLU A 121 16.22 -0.33 17.72
N LYS A 122 15.24 0.38 18.31
CA LYS A 122 14.78 1.74 18.00
C LYS A 122 13.98 1.84 16.69
N ALA A 123 12.92 1.04 16.57
CA ALA A 123 11.65 1.66 16.21
C ALA A 123 11.50 2.91 17.09
N PHE A 124 11.27 4.06 16.45
CA PHE A 124 10.79 5.26 17.14
C PHE A 124 9.76 4.81 18.17
N SER A 125 10.01 5.16 19.44
CA SER A 125 9.20 4.77 20.59
C SER A 125 7.85 5.50 20.58
N TYR A 126 7.08 5.32 19.53
CA TYR A 126 5.64 5.43 19.58
C TYR A 126 5.11 4.14 18.95
N PRO A 127 4.39 3.28 19.70
CA PRO A 127 3.69 2.18 19.07
C PRO A 127 2.85 2.77 17.94
N ILE A 128 3.01 2.28 16.70
CA ILE A 128 2.23 2.76 15.56
C ILE A 128 0.77 2.76 15.99
N MET A 129 0.22 3.97 16.12
CA MET A 129 -1.14 4.14 16.60
C MET A 129 -2.04 3.45 15.58
N ARG A 130 -2.93 2.55 16.01
CA ARG A 130 -3.85 1.91 15.06
C ARG A 130 -5.01 2.86 14.80
N ILE A 131 -5.46 2.91 13.55
CA ILE A 131 -6.62 3.71 13.18
C ILE A 131 -7.69 2.86 12.51
N ARG A 132 -8.94 3.27 12.67
CA ARG A 132 -10.08 2.74 11.93
C ARG A 132 -10.96 3.90 11.48
N LEU A 133 -11.65 3.69 10.36
CA LEU A 133 -12.62 4.62 9.83
C LEU A 133 -14.00 4.02 10.05
N ILE A 134 -14.88 4.76 10.72
CA ILE A 134 -16.28 4.35 10.93
C ILE A 134 -17.15 5.17 9.98
N GLY A 135 -17.60 4.54 8.90
CA GLY A 135 -18.31 5.21 7.82
C GLY A 135 -18.83 4.23 6.76
N PRO A 136 -19.18 4.73 5.56
CA PRO A 136 -19.84 3.92 4.53
C PRO A 136 -18.92 2.89 3.86
N ASN A 137 -17.60 3.08 3.89
CA ASN A 137 -16.64 2.10 3.36
C ASN A 137 -15.32 2.11 4.16
N VAL A 138 -14.39 1.22 3.81
CA VAL A 138 -13.12 1.03 4.56
C VAL A 138 -12.16 2.22 4.49
N CYS A 139 -12.38 3.15 3.55
CA CYS A 139 -11.53 4.30 3.26
C CYS A 139 -12.25 5.65 3.43
N SER A 140 -13.42 5.65 4.09
CA SER A 140 -14.12 6.89 4.45
C SER A 140 -14.87 6.71 5.77
N GLY A 141 -14.82 7.72 6.63
CA GLY A 141 -15.48 7.66 7.92
C GLY A 141 -14.90 8.60 8.97
N ARG A 142 -15.54 8.59 10.14
CA ARG A 142 -15.00 9.20 11.36
C ARG A 142 -13.68 8.51 11.72
N VAL A 143 -12.66 9.30 12.03
CA VAL A 143 -11.34 8.79 12.40
C VAL A 143 -11.36 8.39 13.87
N GLU A 144 -11.08 7.12 14.14
CA GLU A 144 -10.87 6.62 15.49
C GLU A 144 -9.47 6.02 15.62
N VAL A 145 -8.82 6.29 16.75
CA VAL A 145 -7.46 5.89 17.06
C VAL A 145 -7.42 5.00 18.30
N LEU A 146 -6.54 4.00 18.31
CA LEU A 146 -6.34 3.09 19.43
C LEU A 146 -5.16 3.58 20.27
N HIS A 147 -5.44 4.04 21.48
CA HIS A 147 -4.43 4.44 22.45
C HIS A 147 -4.68 3.73 23.78
N ASN A 148 -3.62 3.17 24.38
CA ASN A 148 -3.68 2.38 25.63
C ASN A 148 -4.77 1.29 25.64
N GLY A 149 -4.99 0.64 24.49
CA GLY A 149 -5.96 -0.45 24.34
C GLY A 149 -7.42 0.00 24.26
N VAL A 150 -7.70 1.31 24.21
CA VAL A 150 -9.06 1.86 24.11
C VAL A 150 -9.19 2.70 22.84
N TRP A 151 -10.26 2.46 22.08
CA TRP A 151 -10.59 3.28 20.91
C TRP A 151 -11.18 4.62 21.36
N GLY A 152 -10.77 5.68 20.68
CA GLY A 152 -11.31 7.02 20.86
C GLY A 152 -11.24 7.83 19.58
N THR A 153 -11.93 8.97 19.55
CA THR A 153 -12.06 9.83 18.37
C THR A 153 -10.96 10.88 18.31
N VAL A 154 -10.92 11.62 17.19
CA VAL A 154 -10.05 12.78 16.96
C VAL A 154 -10.93 14.02 16.85
N CYS A 155 -10.58 15.10 17.53
CA CYS A 155 -11.28 16.37 17.38
C CYS A 155 -10.98 17.04 16.03
N ASP A 156 -11.95 17.76 15.48
CA ASP A 156 -11.85 18.49 14.23
C ASP A 156 -11.23 19.89 14.35
N ASP A 157 -10.95 20.35 15.58
CA ASP A 157 -10.18 21.57 15.82
C ASP A 157 -8.80 21.44 15.14
N SER A 158 -8.54 22.39 14.24
CA SER A 158 -7.37 22.43 13.35
C SER A 158 -7.26 21.28 12.32
N TRP A 159 -8.23 20.36 12.23
CA TRP A 159 -8.19 19.20 11.33
C TRP A 159 -8.25 19.59 9.85
N ASP A 160 -7.14 19.40 9.14
CA ASP A 160 -6.97 19.81 7.75
C ASP A 160 -6.65 18.65 6.79
N LEU A 161 -6.39 18.98 5.52
CA LEU A 161 -6.12 17.99 4.48
C LEU A 161 -4.77 17.29 4.66
N ASN A 162 -3.79 17.91 5.34
CA ASN A 162 -2.52 17.28 5.67
C ASN A 162 -2.73 16.20 6.75
N ASP A 163 -3.57 16.48 7.74
CA ASP A 163 -3.93 15.50 8.77
C ASP A 163 -4.68 14.32 8.16
N ALA A 164 -5.67 14.63 7.30
CA ALA A 164 -6.39 13.62 6.55
C ALA A 164 -5.44 12.79 5.66
N ALA A 165 -4.43 13.41 5.03
CA ALA A 165 -3.47 12.69 4.20
C ALA A 165 -2.63 11.69 5.00
N VAL A 166 -2.22 12.06 6.23
CA VAL A 166 -1.55 11.13 7.15
C VAL A 166 -2.51 10.00 7.55
N ALA A 167 -3.76 10.31 7.91
CA ALA A 167 -4.76 9.30 8.27
C ALA A 167 -5.05 8.33 7.11
N CYS A 168 -5.23 8.82 5.89
CA CYS A 168 -5.50 8.00 4.71
C CYS A 168 -4.32 7.08 4.38
N ARG A 169 -3.09 7.62 4.41
CA ARG A 169 -1.88 6.83 4.20
C ARG A 169 -1.67 5.79 5.30
N GLN A 170 -1.85 6.17 6.56
CA GLN A 170 -1.74 5.28 7.71
C GLN A 170 -2.79 4.15 7.67
N LYS A 171 -3.96 4.41 7.09
CA LYS A 171 -5.01 3.41 6.89
C LYS A 171 -4.71 2.47 5.70
N GLY A 172 -3.82 2.87 4.80
CA GLY A 172 -3.56 2.17 3.53
C GLY A 172 -4.60 2.49 2.44
N CYS A 173 -5.20 3.69 2.49
CA CYS A 173 -6.29 4.11 1.60
C CYS A 173 -5.85 5.20 0.60
N GLY A 174 -4.57 5.25 0.24
CA GLY A 174 -4.06 6.24 -0.71
C GLY A 174 -4.04 7.67 -0.18
N SER A 175 -4.31 8.64 -1.05
CA SER A 175 -4.30 10.07 -0.74
C SER A 175 -5.61 10.53 -0.07
N ALA A 176 -5.58 11.69 0.59
CA ALA A 176 -6.82 12.29 1.11
C ALA A 176 -7.56 13.09 0.04
N LEU A 177 -8.86 12.87 -0.08
CA LEU A 177 -9.77 13.67 -0.88
C LEU A 177 -10.46 14.76 -0.04
N SER A 178 -10.72 14.50 1.23
CA SER A 178 -11.40 15.45 2.13
C SER A 178 -11.06 15.22 3.59
N ALA A 179 -10.92 16.33 4.32
CA ALA A 179 -10.95 16.41 5.78
C ALA A 179 -12.31 16.98 6.19
N LEU A 180 -13.06 16.27 7.03
CA LEU A 180 -14.46 16.57 7.31
C LEU A 180 -14.67 16.86 8.80
N PRO A 181 -15.21 18.04 9.16
CA PRO A 181 -15.51 18.40 10.54
C PRO A 181 -16.95 18.02 10.94
N LEU A 182 -17.34 18.44 12.14
CA LEU A 182 -18.68 18.46 12.72
C LEU A 182 -19.35 17.10 12.78
N ALA A 183 -18.56 16.05 13.09
CA ALA A 183 -19.05 14.68 13.17
C ALA A 183 -19.86 14.27 11.92
N TYR A 184 -19.36 14.62 10.73
CA TYR A 184 -20.04 14.36 9.44
C TYR A 184 -20.53 12.91 9.28
N PHE A 185 -19.72 11.94 9.73
CA PHE A 185 -20.05 10.51 9.72
C PHE A 185 -20.78 10.02 10.99
N GLY A 186 -21.35 10.95 11.74
CA GLY A 186 -21.96 10.74 13.05
C GLY A 186 -20.96 10.89 14.20
N ALA A 187 -21.47 11.31 15.35
CA ALA A 187 -20.72 11.43 16.59
C ALA A 187 -20.29 10.05 17.11
N GLY A 188 -19.05 9.96 17.59
CA GLY A 188 -18.53 8.84 18.34
C GLY A 188 -18.97 8.88 19.81
N THR A 189 -18.34 8.04 20.61
CA THR A 189 -18.60 7.93 22.04
C THR A 189 -17.32 7.60 22.79
N GLY A 190 -17.22 8.01 24.05
CA GLY A 190 -16.12 7.63 24.92
C GLY A 190 -15.01 8.68 24.92
N GLN A 191 -13.77 8.23 24.68
CA GLN A 191 -12.61 9.11 24.76
C GLN A 191 -12.40 9.85 23.44
N ILE A 192 -12.04 11.14 23.51
CA ILE A 192 -11.42 11.89 22.42
C ILE A 192 -9.92 11.85 22.69
N TRP A 193 -9.14 11.20 21.83
CA TRP A 193 -7.71 10.97 22.07
C TRP A 193 -6.83 12.07 21.57
N LEU A 194 -7.16 12.66 20.43
CA LEU A 194 -6.35 13.68 19.79
C LEU A 194 -7.17 14.94 19.55
N ASP A 195 -6.50 16.08 19.64
CA ASP A 195 -7.02 17.43 19.50
C ASP A 195 -5.88 18.36 19.07
N ASP A 196 -6.23 19.40 18.32
CA ASP A 196 -5.31 20.28 17.57
C ASP A 196 -4.22 19.49 16.84
N VAL A 197 -4.63 18.51 16.02
CA VAL A 197 -3.70 17.75 15.21
C VAL A 197 -3.16 18.66 14.10
N LEU A 198 -1.84 18.76 14.00
CA LEU A 198 -1.12 19.64 13.08
C LEU A 198 -0.01 18.86 12.39
N CYS A 199 -0.38 18.07 11.38
CA CYS A 199 0.54 17.34 10.54
C CYS A 199 1.16 18.25 9.47
N LYS A 200 2.38 17.92 9.04
CA LYS A 200 3.03 18.47 7.83
C LYS A 200 2.58 17.73 6.57
N GLY A 201 1.98 16.55 6.72
CA GLY A 201 1.46 15.70 5.65
C GLY A 201 2.40 14.56 5.25
N ASN A 202 3.61 14.49 5.81
CA ASN A 202 4.61 13.46 5.51
C ASN A 202 4.92 12.51 6.69
N GLU A 203 4.26 12.71 7.82
CA GLU A 203 4.31 11.82 8.99
C GLU A 203 3.82 10.41 8.63
N SER A 204 4.42 9.36 9.22
CA SER A 204 3.96 7.99 8.93
C SER A 204 2.64 7.66 9.60
N ASP A 205 2.33 8.33 10.70
CA ASP A 205 1.15 8.10 11.51
C ASP A 205 0.76 9.35 12.30
N LEU A 206 -0.52 9.46 12.67
CA LEU A 206 -1.08 10.61 13.38
C LEU A 206 -0.42 10.89 14.74
N SER A 207 0.28 9.92 15.36
CA SER A 207 0.99 10.16 16.63
C SER A 207 2.29 10.96 16.48
N GLN A 208 2.78 11.10 15.25
CA GLN A 208 3.98 11.90 14.95
C GLN A 208 3.66 13.35 14.62
N CYS A 209 2.39 13.66 14.38
CA CYS A 209 1.94 15.04 14.17
C CYS A 209 2.03 15.82 15.48
N THR A 210 2.10 17.14 15.40
CA THR A 210 1.99 17.95 16.61
C THR A 210 0.55 17.90 17.09
N HIS A 211 0.33 17.69 18.40
CA HIS A 211 -1.00 17.66 19.02
C HIS A 211 -0.90 18.01 20.51
N ASN A 212 -2.03 18.31 21.17
CA ASN A 212 -2.10 18.75 22.57
C ASN A 212 -1.75 17.68 23.63
N GLY A 213 -1.37 16.48 23.20
CA GLY A 213 -1.20 15.29 24.04
C GLY A 213 -2.47 14.42 24.10
N TYR A 214 -2.30 13.14 24.46
CA TYR A 214 -3.39 12.18 24.43
C TYR A 214 -4.46 12.44 25.49
N GLY A 215 -5.71 12.54 25.07
CA GLY A 215 -6.85 12.75 25.97
C GLY A 215 -6.97 14.16 26.53
N ILE A 216 -6.10 15.08 26.09
CA ILE A 216 -6.15 16.50 26.43
C ILE A 216 -6.89 17.19 25.29
N ASN A 217 -8.13 17.59 25.56
CA ASN A 217 -8.99 18.27 24.60
C ASN A 217 -10.06 19.10 25.31
N ASN A 218 -10.67 20.02 24.57
CA ASN A 218 -11.83 20.83 24.97
C ASN A 218 -13.09 20.51 24.14
N CYS A 219 -13.04 19.47 23.30
CA CYS A 219 -14.10 19.13 22.35
C CYS A 219 -15.18 18.20 22.94
N GLY A 220 -16.35 18.19 22.29
CA GLY A 220 -17.36 17.15 22.42
C GLY A 220 -17.44 16.28 21.17
N HIS A 221 -18.18 15.16 21.22
CA HIS A 221 -18.34 14.28 20.04
C HIS A 221 -19.12 14.90 18.86
N GLY A 222 -19.64 16.12 19.01
CA GLY A 222 -20.14 16.91 17.88
C GLY A 222 -19.02 17.42 16.96
N GLU A 223 -17.77 17.34 17.43
CA GLU A 223 -16.55 17.84 16.80
C GLU A 223 -15.62 16.68 16.39
N ASP A 224 -16.16 15.45 16.22
CA ASP A 224 -15.32 14.33 15.80
C ASP A 224 -14.95 14.45 14.31
N ALA A 225 -13.66 14.41 14.02
CA ALA A 225 -13.09 14.51 12.69
C ALA A 225 -13.35 13.26 11.83
N GLY A 226 -13.52 13.48 10.53
CA GLY A 226 -13.65 12.43 9.52
C GLY A 226 -12.76 12.65 8.30
N VAL A 227 -12.63 11.61 7.49
CA VAL A 227 -11.89 11.65 6.22
C VAL A 227 -12.64 10.94 5.11
N ILE A 228 -12.38 11.40 3.88
CA ILE A 228 -12.61 10.62 2.66
C ILE A 228 -11.24 10.46 2.00
N CYS A 229 -10.82 9.21 1.82
CA CYS A 229 -9.58 8.87 1.15
C CYS A 229 -9.87 8.43 -0.29
N ALA A 230 -8.87 8.63 -1.15
CA ALA A 230 -8.87 8.19 -2.53
C ALA A 230 -8.49 6.70 -2.53
N ALA A 231 -9.48 5.86 -2.25
CA ALA A 231 -9.27 4.42 -2.16
C ALA A 231 -8.76 3.92 -3.51
N ASP A 232 -7.62 3.23 -3.51
CA ASP A 232 -7.18 2.51 -4.70
C ASP A 232 -8.26 1.47 -5.08
N GLY A 233 -8.66 1.48 -6.35
CA GLY A 233 -9.82 0.73 -6.84
C GLY A 233 -11.13 1.53 -6.87
N GLU A 234 -11.16 2.80 -6.44
CA GLU A 234 -12.34 3.66 -6.58
C GLU A 234 -12.73 3.82 -8.05
N ILE A 235 -14.03 3.75 -8.33
CA ILE A 235 -14.57 3.85 -9.70
C ILE A 235 -15.34 5.16 -9.86
N ARG A 236 -15.23 5.74 -11.05
CA ARG A 236 -16.17 6.76 -11.55
C ARG A 236 -16.66 6.41 -12.94
N LEU A 237 -17.88 6.87 -13.25
CA LEU A 237 -18.47 6.74 -14.57
C LEU A 237 -18.49 8.10 -15.27
N ILE A 238 -17.83 8.18 -16.43
CA ILE A 238 -17.85 9.39 -17.26
C ILE A 238 -18.86 9.18 -18.39
N GLY A 239 -20.03 9.80 -18.25
CA GLY A 239 -21.14 9.58 -19.17
C GLY A 239 -22.33 10.51 -18.91
N PRO A 240 -23.51 10.16 -19.44
CA PRO A 240 -24.71 11.01 -19.36
C PRO A 240 -25.30 11.14 -17.95
N ASP A 241 -25.05 10.18 -17.06
CA ASP A 241 -25.58 10.15 -15.70
C ASP A 241 -24.64 9.41 -14.73
N LEU A 242 -25.01 9.36 -13.44
CA LEU A 242 -24.20 8.74 -12.38
C LEU A 242 -24.10 7.22 -12.48
N CYS A 243 -24.93 6.57 -13.29
CA CYS A 243 -25.07 5.12 -13.38
C CYS A 243 -24.81 4.58 -14.80
N SER A 244 -24.31 5.42 -15.70
CA SER A 244 -23.96 5.05 -17.07
C SER A 244 -22.77 5.86 -17.56
N GLY A 245 -21.74 5.20 -18.10
CA GLY A 245 -20.58 5.90 -18.62
C GLY A 245 -19.39 5.00 -18.90
N ARG A 246 -18.31 5.61 -19.41
CA ARG A 246 -16.98 4.99 -19.46
C ARG A 246 -16.50 4.72 -18.03
N VAL A 247 -15.98 3.52 -17.80
CA VAL A 247 -15.47 3.11 -16.48
C VAL A 247 -14.04 3.63 -16.33
N GLU A 248 -13.81 4.40 -15.28
CA GLU A 248 -12.48 4.84 -14.88
C GLU A 248 -12.20 4.41 -13.44
N VAL A 249 -10.99 3.92 -13.20
CA VAL A 249 -10.53 3.41 -11.91
C VAL A 249 -9.40 4.30 -11.40
N LEU A 250 -9.40 4.58 -10.11
CA LEU A 250 -8.31 5.25 -9.43
C LEU A 250 -7.28 4.20 -9.00
N HIS A 251 -6.03 4.38 -9.41
CA HIS A 251 -4.92 3.56 -8.93
C HIS A 251 -3.68 4.44 -8.72
N ASN A 252 -3.02 4.31 -7.58
CA ASN A 252 -1.86 5.12 -7.19
C ASN A 252 -2.12 6.63 -7.35
N GLY A 253 -3.34 7.07 -7.01
CA GLY A 253 -3.76 8.47 -7.09
C GLY A 253 -3.96 9.02 -8.52
N VAL A 254 -3.93 8.16 -9.56
CA VAL A 254 -4.13 8.56 -10.96
C VAL A 254 -5.33 7.81 -11.53
N TRP A 255 -6.26 8.55 -12.14
CA TRP A 255 -7.40 7.97 -12.86
C TRP A 255 -6.94 7.38 -14.19
N GLY A 256 -7.44 6.19 -14.51
CA GLY A 256 -7.23 5.54 -15.80
C GLY A 256 -8.45 4.74 -16.22
N THR A 257 -8.53 4.40 -17.51
CA THR A 257 -9.67 3.70 -18.09
C THR A 257 -9.56 2.19 -17.94
N VAL A 258 -10.65 1.48 -18.21
CA VAL A 258 -10.68 0.01 -18.29
C VAL A 258 -10.76 -0.40 -19.77
N CYS A 259 -9.98 -1.38 -20.18
CA CYS A 259 -10.04 -1.95 -21.53
C CYS A 259 -11.23 -2.92 -21.68
N ASP A 260 -11.84 -2.94 -22.85
CA ASP A 260 -12.96 -3.81 -23.21
C ASP A 260 -12.55 -5.28 -23.53
N ASN A 261 -11.25 -5.58 -23.56
CA ASN A 261 -10.75 -6.95 -23.67
C ASN A 261 -11.19 -7.78 -22.47
N GLY A 262 -12.05 -8.77 -22.73
CA GLY A 262 -12.64 -9.62 -21.69
C GLY A 262 -13.81 -8.99 -20.95
N TRP A 263 -14.15 -7.72 -21.24
CA TRP A 263 -15.21 -6.99 -20.56
C TRP A 263 -16.59 -7.56 -20.88
N ASP A 264 -17.27 -8.09 -19.85
CA ASP A 264 -18.57 -8.70 -19.97
C ASP A 264 -19.62 -8.16 -18.96
N ILE A 265 -20.81 -8.76 -18.97
CA ILE A 265 -21.91 -8.32 -18.11
C ILE A 265 -21.66 -8.59 -16.62
N ASN A 266 -20.80 -9.55 -16.28
CA ASN A 266 -20.42 -9.85 -14.91
C ASN A 266 -19.48 -8.77 -14.37
N ASP A 267 -18.52 -8.30 -15.18
CA ASP A 267 -17.67 -7.17 -14.80
C ASP A 267 -18.51 -5.89 -14.60
N ALA A 268 -19.42 -5.62 -15.54
CA ALA A 268 -20.40 -4.54 -15.41
C ALA A 268 -21.27 -4.68 -14.16
N ALA A 269 -21.66 -5.90 -13.77
CA ALA A 269 -22.45 -6.14 -12.56
C ALA A 269 -21.69 -5.77 -11.29
N VAL A 270 -20.38 -6.03 -11.25
CA VAL A 270 -19.52 -5.59 -10.13
C VAL A 270 -19.44 -4.07 -10.09
N VAL A 271 -19.24 -3.40 -11.24
CA VAL A 271 -19.23 -1.92 -11.29
C VAL A 271 -20.55 -1.32 -10.82
N CYS A 272 -21.69 -1.80 -11.33
CA CYS A 272 -23.00 -1.28 -10.93
C CYS A 272 -23.28 -1.49 -9.45
N ARG A 273 -22.81 -2.61 -8.88
CA ARG A 273 -22.88 -2.88 -7.44
C ARG A 273 -22.00 -1.91 -6.65
N GLN A 274 -20.75 -1.74 -7.05
CA GLN A 274 -19.78 -0.86 -6.40
C GLN A 274 -20.24 0.61 -6.42
N MET A 275 -20.89 1.04 -7.52
CA MET A 275 -21.49 2.38 -7.67
C MET A 275 -22.85 2.54 -6.96
N GLY A 276 -23.43 1.46 -6.42
CA GLY A 276 -24.77 1.49 -5.79
C GLY A 276 -25.92 1.77 -6.77
N CYS A 277 -25.74 1.41 -8.04
CA CYS A 277 -26.65 1.70 -9.16
C CYS A 277 -27.57 0.53 -9.56
N GLY A 278 -27.68 -0.49 -8.69
CA GLY A 278 -28.51 -1.68 -8.94
C GLY A 278 -27.84 -2.68 -9.89
N SER A 279 -28.64 -3.40 -10.68
CA SER A 279 -28.14 -4.42 -11.62
C SER A 279 -27.54 -3.81 -12.89
N ALA A 280 -26.55 -4.49 -13.49
CA ALA A 280 -26.06 -4.14 -14.82
C ALA A 280 -27.09 -4.45 -15.91
N LEU A 281 -27.28 -3.50 -16.82
CA LEU A 281 -28.12 -3.65 -18.00
C LEU A 281 -27.28 -3.89 -19.26
N SER A 282 -26.07 -3.32 -19.33
CA SER A 282 -25.18 -3.48 -20.48
C SER A 282 -23.71 -3.21 -20.12
N ALA A 283 -22.83 -3.84 -20.89
CA ALA A 283 -21.37 -3.71 -20.84
C ALA A 283 -20.85 -3.25 -22.23
N PRO A 284 -21.09 -2.00 -22.65
CA PRO A 284 -20.73 -1.55 -23.99
C PRO A 284 -19.20 -1.47 -24.20
N PRO A 285 -18.67 -2.07 -25.28
CA PRO A 285 -17.25 -1.98 -25.66
C PRO A 285 -16.99 -0.77 -26.58
N LEU A 286 -15.78 -0.69 -27.13
CA LEU A 286 -15.37 0.19 -28.21
C LEU A 286 -15.56 1.68 -27.94
N ALA A 287 -15.25 2.11 -26.71
CA ALA A 287 -15.34 3.49 -26.28
C ALA A 287 -16.71 4.11 -26.57
N TYR A 288 -17.79 3.36 -26.32
CA TYR A 288 -19.18 3.78 -26.59
C TYR A 288 -19.53 5.15 -25.96
N PHE A 289 -18.99 5.45 -24.76
CA PHE A 289 -19.15 6.73 -24.08
C PHE A 289 -18.04 7.75 -24.39
N GLY A 290 -17.32 7.53 -25.49
CA GLY A 290 -16.14 8.29 -25.89
C GLY A 290 -14.85 7.74 -25.30
N ALA A 291 -13.77 7.90 -26.06
CA ALA A 291 -12.41 7.55 -25.65
C ALA A 291 -11.95 8.43 -24.48
N GLY A 292 -11.33 7.80 -23.48
CA GLY A 292 -10.62 8.47 -22.41
C GLY A 292 -9.25 8.95 -22.85
N THR A 293 -8.43 9.33 -21.86
CA THR A 293 -7.05 9.75 -22.07
C THR A 293 -6.18 9.27 -20.92
N GLY A 294 -4.87 9.13 -21.16
CA GLY A 294 -3.90 8.80 -20.12
C GLY A 294 -3.70 7.30 -19.97
N GLN A 295 -3.78 6.80 -18.73
CA GLN A 295 -3.51 5.40 -18.41
C GLN A 295 -4.73 4.52 -18.70
N ILE A 296 -4.47 3.29 -19.14
CA ILE A 296 -5.45 2.21 -19.18
C ILE A 296 -5.03 1.23 -18.08
N TRP A 297 -5.81 1.14 -17.02
CA TRP A 297 -5.40 0.44 -15.81
C TRP A 297 -5.71 -1.05 -15.83
N LEU A 298 -6.91 -1.42 -16.27
CA LEU A 298 -7.37 -2.80 -16.19
C LEU A 298 -7.66 -3.35 -17.59
N SER A 299 -7.38 -4.62 -17.79
CA SER A 299 -7.68 -5.39 -19.00
C SER A 299 -7.86 -6.85 -18.59
N TYR A 300 -8.62 -7.62 -19.37
CA TYR A 300 -8.94 -9.02 -19.07
C TYR A 300 -9.46 -9.21 -17.64
N LEU A 301 -10.43 -8.37 -17.25
CA LEU A 301 -11.18 -8.56 -16.02
C LEU A 301 -12.04 -9.82 -16.18
N LEU A 302 -11.92 -10.72 -15.22
CA LEU A 302 -12.66 -11.97 -15.18
C LEU A 302 -13.45 -12.03 -13.87
N CYS A 303 -14.39 -11.10 -13.70
CA CYS A 303 -15.29 -11.12 -12.56
C CYS A 303 -16.28 -12.29 -12.68
N THR A 304 -16.65 -12.89 -11.55
CA THR A 304 -17.78 -13.83 -11.45
C THR A 304 -19.12 -13.11 -11.42
N GLY A 305 -19.12 -11.79 -11.20
CA GLY A 305 -20.30 -10.96 -11.05
C GLY A 305 -20.80 -10.87 -9.62
N SER A 306 -20.13 -11.51 -8.66
CA SER A 306 -20.51 -11.57 -7.24
C SER A 306 -19.59 -10.76 -6.31
N GLU A 307 -18.48 -10.26 -6.84
CA GLU A 307 -17.49 -9.43 -6.16
C GLU A 307 -18.09 -8.10 -5.69
N SER A 308 -17.59 -7.56 -4.58
CA SER A 308 -18.04 -6.24 -4.10
C SER A 308 -17.34 -5.08 -4.80
N ASP A 309 -16.17 -5.32 -5.40
CA ASP A 309 -15.27 -4.32 -5.97
C ASP A 309 -14.46 -4.92 -7.13
N LEU A 310 -14.15 -4.13 -8.17
CA LEU A 310 -13.35 -4.59 -9.32
C LEU A 310 -11.96 -5.12 -8.93
N SER A 311 -11.36 -4.61 -7.84
CA SER A 311 -10.06 -5.08 -7.34
C SER A 311 -10.08 -6.54 -6.87
N GLN A 312 -11.25 -7.12 -6.62
CA GLN A 312 -11.41 -8.53 -6.23
C GLN A 312 -11.53 -9.48 -7.42
N CYS A 313 -11.71 -8.96 -8.63
CA CYS A 313 -11.76 -9.77 -9.83
C CYS A 313 -10.36 -10.26 -10.20
N THR A 314 -10.28 -11.31 -11.01
CA THR A 314 -8.99 -11.74 -11.59
C THR A 314 -8.66 -10.86 -12.79
N TYR A 315 -7.43 -10.35 -12.87
CA TYR A 315 -6.91 -9.56 -13.99
C TYR A 315 -5.37 -9.66 -14.04
N ASP A 316 -4.76 -9.25 -15.15
CA ASP A 316 -3.32 -9.42 -15.42
C ASP A 316 -2.40 -8.47 -14.63
N GLY A 317 -2.98 -7.55 -13.86
CA GLY A 317 -2.30 -6.50 -13.11
C GLY A 317 -2.49 -5.10 -13.69
N TYR A 318 -2.30 -4.07 -12.85
CA TYR A 318 -2.50 -2.67 -13.26
C TYR A 318 -1.52 -2.25 -14.36
N GLY A 319 -2.05 -1.61 -15.41
CA GLY A 319 -1.27 -1.08 -16.54
C GLY A 319 -0.78 -2.14 -17.53
N ILE A 320 -1.13 -3.41 -17.32
CA ILE A 320 -0.77 -4.50 -18.24
C ILE A 320 -1.91 -4.68 -19.24
N ASN A 321 -1.75 -4.07 -20.42
CA ASN A 321 -2.71 -4.17 -21.51
C ASN A 321 -2.02 -3.88 -22.86
N ASN A 322 -2.70 -4.21 -23.95
CA ASN A 322 -2.32 -3.89 -25.32
C ASN A 322 -3.37 -3.00 -26.01
N CYS A 323 -4.19 -2.32 -25.22
CA CYS A 323 -5.35 -1.59 -25.70
C CYS A 323 -5.01 -0.14 -26.04
N ILE A 324 -5.87 0.48 -26.84
CA ILE A 324 -5.91 1.92 -27.07
C ILE A 324 -7.26 2.48 -26.61
N HIS A 325 -7.38 3.79 -26.43
CA HIS A 325 -8.62 4.39 -25.90
C HIS A 325 -9.87 4.24 -26.80
N SER A 326 -9.75 3.70 -28.01
CA SER A 326 -10.93 3.26 -28.78
C SER A 326 -11.53 1.95 -28.27
N GLU A 327 -10.87 1.30 -27.33
CA GLU A 327 -11.23 0.03 -26.68
C GLU A 327 -11.59 0.26 -25.20
N ASP A 328 -11.89 1.51 -24.80
CA ASP A 328 -12.31 1.79 -23.42
C ASP A 328 -13.70 1.20 -23.15
N ALA A 329 -13.82 0.48 -22.03
CA ALA A 329 -15.03 -0.16 -21.56
C ALA A 329 -16.02 0.85 -20.95
N GLY A 330 -17.31 0.61 -21.19
CA GLY A 330 -18.40 1.33 -20.55
C GLY A 330 -19.35 0.42 -19.79
N VAL A 331 -20.24 1.03 -19.01
CA VAL A 331 -21.31 0.36 -18.27
C VAL A 331 -22.62 1.13 -18.37
N ILE A 332 -23.74 0.41 -18.35
CA ILE A 332 -25.09 0.96 -18.15
C ILE A 332 -25.75 0.15 -17.04
N CYS A 333 -26.12 0.82 -15.94
CA CYS A 333 -26.79 0.21 -14.80
C CYS A 333 -28.29 0.55 -14.77
N ALA A 334 -29.06 -0.15 -13.92
CA ALA A 334 -30.49 0.09 -13.76
C ALA A 334 -30.83 1.48 -13.18
N GLY A 335 -29.91 2.08 -12.41
CA GLY A 335 -30.13 3.40 -11.80
C GLY A 335 -31.08 3.39 -10.60
N GLU A 336 -31.39 2.21 -10.07
CA GLU A 336 -32.16 2.07 -8.84
C GLU A 336 -31.21 2.16 -7.64
N LYS A 337 -31.36 3.21 -6.81
CA LYS A 337 -30.66 3.25 -5.53
C LYS A 337 -31.13 2.06 -4.69
N VAL A 338 -30.22 1.14 -4.39
CA VAL A 338 -30.48 0.07 -3.42
C VAL A 338 -30.64 0.75 -2.05
N SER A 339 -31.89 0.82 -1.59
CA SER A 339 -32.28 1.37 -0.27
C SER A 339 -31.97 0.41 0.86
#